data_AF-A0A923D675-F1
#
_entry.id   AF-A0A923D675-F1
#
_cell.length_a   1.000
_cell.length_b   1.000
_cell.length_c   1.000
_cell.angle_alpha   90.00
_cell.angle_beta   90.00
_cell.angle_gamma   90.00
#
_symmetry.space_group_name_H-M   'P 1'
#
loop_
_entity.id
_entity.type
_entity.pdbx_description
1 polymer ?
#
loop_
_entity_poly.entity_id
_entity_poly.type
_entity_poly.pdbx_seq_one_letter_code
_entity_poly.pdbx_strand_id
1 'polypeptide(L)'
;SEKPVYLHVRHGSAQLCDATELWGKDTVETEDALILAAGGRAAVACIGPAGEKLSLISGVCNDRGRIAARSGLGAVMGSKKLKAVVLTGRKRIDVYNRDGIKKLSRQCNRWVQWQPPFVSGPLAAYLGVIMRMLPAQMAMDGMIEKILLRKWGTSGLNQASVEMGDSPIKNWKGTHLDFGLKRSLPTNPDVIKRAEKVKYHCYSCPLGCGGICTLPGGVKQTHKPEYETTLALGGLCLNNDMDSIFHMNEVLNRAGMDTISAGGAVAFAIECFEKGILTKAETDGLELTWGNTEAIVSLIEKMVRREGLGDLLADGSRRAAQKIGRGSAEYAIHSGGQELPMHDGRNDPGFNLHYSAEPAPGRHTIGSQLYYEMFQLWKQVKSLPKPRFLYFKDRKYLADDNKAVMAAACSKYM
;
A
#
# COMPACT_ATOMS: atom_id res chain seq x y z
N SER A 1 5.78 -16.17 -24.25
CA SER A 1 7.06 -16.42 -24.91
C SER A 1 7.61 -17.76 -24.44
N GLU A 2 8.36 -18.48 -25.27
CA GLU A 2 9.01 -19.74 -24.87
C GLU A 2 10.19 -19.51 -23.92
N LYS A 3 10.85 -18.35 -24.01
CA LYS A 3 11.96 -17.91 -23.15
C LYS A 3 11.71 -16.52 -22.54
N PRO A 4 12.43 -16.12 -21.48
CA PRO A 4 12.35 -14.77 -20.94
C PRO A 4 12.60 -13.69 -22.00
N VAL A 5 11.70 -12.71 -22.09
CA VAL A 5 11.79 -11.56 -23.01
C VAL A 5 11.44 -10.25 -22.31
N TYR A 6 11.86 -9.12 -22.88
CA TYR A 6 11.32 -7.81 -22.56
C TYR A 6 10.77 -7.13 -23.83
N LEU A 7 9.74 -6.31 -23.67
CA LEU A 7 9.16 -5.53 -24.76
C LEU A 7 9.86 -4.17 -24.84
N HIS A 8 10.55 -3.91 -25.93
CA HIS A 8 11.15 -2.60 -26.21
C HIS A 8 10.27 -1.82 -27.18
N VAL A 9 9.83 -0.62 -26.77
CA VAL A 9 9.03 0.28 -27.61
C VAL A 9 9.77 1.59 -27.87
N ARG A 10 9.96 1.92 -29.15
CA ARG A 10 10.63 3.14 -29.60
C ARG A 10 9.94 3.69 -30.85
N HIS A 11 9.53 4.95 -30.80
CA HIS A 11 8.93 5.68 -31.95
C HIS A 11 7.81 4.93 -32.68
N GLY A 12 6.92 4.25 -31.94
CA GLY A 12 5.81 3.48 -32.51
C GLY A 12 6.17 2.08 -33.01
N SER A 13 7.45 1.71 -33.01
CA SER A 13 7.89 0.31 -33.21
C SER A 13 7.96 -0.42 -31.87
N ALA A 14 7.61 -1.71 -31.89
CA ALA A 14 7.66 -2.58 -30.72
C ALA A 14 8.39 -3.88 -31.09
N GLN A 15 9.34 -4.29 -30.26
CA GLN A 15 10.14 -5.50 -30.47
C GLN A 15 10.24 -6.30 -29.17
N LEU A 16 10.17 -7.62 -29.26
CA LEU A 16 10.54 -8.51 -28.16
C LEU A 16 12.04 -8.79 -28.22
N CYS A 17 12.72 -8.49 -27.13
CA CYS A 17 14.14 -8.68 -26.95
C CYS A 17 14.40 -9.78 -25.92
N ASP A 18 15.54 -10.46 -26.01
CA ASP A 18 15.92 -11.49 -25.04
C ASP A 18 16.12 -10.90 -23.64
N ALA A 19 15.61 -11.57 -22.61
CA ALA A 19 15.75 -11.18 -21.21
C ALA A 19 16.29 -12.30 -20.33
N THR A 20 16.97 -13.30 -20.91
CA THR A 20 17.46 -14.48 -20.17
C THR A 20 18.38 -14.06 -19.04
N GLU A 21 19.32 -13.15 -19.32
CA GLU A 21 20.28 -12.58 -18.34
C GLU A 21 19.65 -11.63 -17.31
N LEU A 22 18.38 -11.28 -17.47
CA LEU A 22 17.62 -10.45 -16.52
C LEU A 22 16.73 -11.31 -15.61
N TRP A 23 16.40 -12.53 -16.03
CA TRP A 23 15.56 -13.42 -15.26
C TRP A 23 16.28 -13.82 -13.96
N GLY A 24 15.60 -13.70 -12.82
CA GLY A 24 16.17 -13.89 -11.48
C GLY A 24 16.70 -12.62 -10.83
N LYS A 25 16.97 -11.54 -11.59
CA LYS A 25 17.36 -10.24 -11.03
C LYS A 25 16.18 -9.56 -10.34
N ASP A 26 16.48 -8.78 -9.31
CA ASP A 26 15.46 -7.97 -8.66
C ASP A 26 14.99 -6.79 -9.52
N THR A 27 13.92 -6.11 -9.08
CA THR A 27 13.28 -5.03 -9.83
C THR A 27 14.22 -3.84 -10.08
N VAL A 28 15.06 -3.51 -9.11
CA VAL A 28 16.01 -2.39 -9.20
C VAL A 28 17.14 -2.72 -10.15
N GLU A 29 17.75 -3.89 -10.00
CA GLU A 29 18.81 -4.40 -10.88
C GLU A 29 18.34 -4.52 -12.34
N THR A 30 17.11 -5.01 -12.53
CA THR A 30 16.49 -5.13 -13.86
C THR A 30 16.30 -3.76 -14.50
N GLU A 31 15.73 -2.82 -13.77
CA GLU A 31 15.48 -1.46 -14.25
C GLU A 31 16.78 -0.75 -14.59
N ASP A 32 17.78 -0.81 -13.71
CA ASP A 32 19.10 -0.18 -13.93
C ASP A 32 19.82 -0.78 -15.14
N ALA A 33 19.82 -2.10 -15.30
CA ALA A 33 20.41 -2.77 -16.44
C ALA A 33 19.76 -2.34 -17.78
N LEU A 34 18.43 -2.24 -17.80
CA LEU A 34 17.68 -1.85 -19.00
C LEU A 34 17.82 -0.36 -19.33
N ILE A 35 17.85 0.51 -18.31
CA ILE A 35 18.12 1.94 -18.50
C ILE A 35 19.54 2.14 -19.05
N LEU A 36 20.53 1.42 -18.51
CA LEU A 36 21.90 1.48 -18.99
C LEU A 36 22.02 1.00 -20.44
N ALA A 37 21.44 -0.16 -20.75
CA ALA A 37 21.40 -0.69 -22.12
C ALA A 37 20.71 0.26 -23.12
N ALA A 38 19.76 1.07 -22.65
CA ALA A 38 19.09 2.09 -23.44
C ALA A 38 19.85 3.43 -23.55
N GLY A 39 21.11 3.52 -23.09
CA GLY A 39 21.90 4.75 -23.11
C GLY A 39 21.54 5.75 -22.01
N GLY A 40 21.03 5.27 -20.88
CA GLY A 40 20.75 6.06 -19.68
C GLY A 40 19.41 6.80 -19.69
N ARG A 41 18.55 6.59 -20.70
CA ARG A 41 17.25 7.28 -20.81
C ARG A 41 16.15 6.34 -21.29
N ALA A 42 15.50 5.69 -20.34
CA ALA A 42 14.32 4.87 -20.57
C ALA A 42 13.32 5.01 -19.41
N ALA A 43 12.05 4.75 -19.68
CA ALA A 43 11.10 4.37 -18.65
C ALA A 43 10.94 2.85 -18.69
N VAL A 44 11.07 2.19 -17.54
CA VAL A 44 11.02 0.73 -17.43
C VAL A 44 9.93 0.34 -16.44
N ALA A 45 9.09 -0.61 -16.83
CA ALA A 45 8.22 -1.34 -15.91
C ALA A 45 8.63 -2.81 -15.94
N CYS A 46 8.90 -3.43 -14.80
CA CYS A 46 9.45 -4.78 -14.71
C CYS A 46 8.85 -5.59 -13.57
N ILE A 47 9.08 -6.90 -13.59
CA ILE A 47 8.78 -7.81 -12.48
C ILE A 47 10.08 -8.24 -11.79
N GLY A 48 10.00 -8.48 -10.49
CA GLY A 48 11.06 -9.15 -9.73
C GLY A 48 10.83 -10.66 -9.61
N PRO A 49 11.64 -11.34 -8.78
CA PRO A 49 11.52 -12.78 -8.54
C PRO A 49 10.13 -13.23 -8.11
N ALA A 50 9.34 -12.40 -7.40
CA ALA A 50 7.98 -12.77 -7.01
C ALA A 50 7.07 -12.99 -8.23
N GLY A 51 7.17 -12.10 -9.24
CA GLY A 51 6.41 -12.22 -10.49
C GLY A 51 6.89 -13.39 -11.34
N GLU A 52 8.21 -13.61 -11.40
CA GLU A 52 8.81 -14.75 -12.12
C GLU A 52 8.37 -16.10 -11.55
N LYS A 53 8.27 -16.19 -10.22
CA LYS A 53 7.77 -17.35 -9.48
C LYS A 53 6.25 -17.36 -9.33
N LEU A 54 5.53 -16.58 -10.14
CA LEU A 54 4.07 -16.55 -10.23
C LEU A 54 3.33 -16.34 -8.89
N SER A 55 3.91 -15.56 -7.98
CA SER A 55 3.24 -15.19 -6.72
C SER A 55 1.94 -14.43 -7.00
N LEU A 56 0.82 -14.92 -6.47
CA LEU A 56 -0.48 -14.28 -6.65
C LEU A 56 -0.57 -12.89 -6.00
N ILE A 57 0.39 -12.55 -5.14
CA ILE A 57 0.53 -11.24 -4.49
C ILE A 57 1.72 -10.44 -5.05
N SER A 58 2.17 -10.76 -6.28
CA SER A 58 3.22 -10.00 -6.98
C SER A 58 2.67 -8.89 -7.86
N GLY A 59 3.46 -7.83 -7.99
CA GLY A 59 3.15 -6.64 -8.77
C GLY A 59 4.13 -6.36 -9.90
N VAL A 60 3.88 -5.26 -10.60
CA VAL A 60 4.78 -4.70 -11.62
C VAL A 60 5.41 -3.42 -11.06
N CYS A 61 6.73 -3.35 -11.06
CA CYS A 61 7.50 -2.26 -10.47
C CYS A 61 8.07 -1.29 -11.52
N ASN A 62 8.25 -0.04 -11.13
CA ASN A 62 9.01 0.97 -11.88
C ASN A 62 9.63 2.00 -10.92
N ASP A 63 10.52 2.85 -11.44
CA ASP A 63 11.18 3.91 -10.68
C ASP A 63 11.80 3.42 -9.35
N ARG A 64 12.40 2.21 -9.36
CA ARG A 64 13.12 1.54 -8.25
C ARG A 64 12.33 1.31 -6.95
N GLY A 65 11.00 1.42 -6.98
CA GLY A 65 10.19 1.17 -5.79
C GLY A 65 8.73 1.59 -5.87
N ARG A 66 8.26 2.10 -7.02
CA ARG A 66 6.83 2.21 -7.28
C ARG A 66 6.31 0.88 -7.79
N ILE A 67 5.10 0.52 -7.41
CA ILE A 67 4.56 -0.80 -7.70
C ILE A 67 3.06 -0.77 -7.95
N ALA A 68 2.63 -1.36 -9.07
CA ALA A 68 1.26 -1.81 -9.28
C ALA A 68 1.11 -3.18 -8.60
N ALA A 69 1.01 -3.16 -7.27
CA ALA A 69 1.24 -4.32 -6.41
C ALA A 69 0.12 -5.37 -6.44
N ARG A 70 -1.11 -4.89 -6.55
CA ARG A 70 -2.28 -5.63 -6.11
C ARG A 70 -2.92 -6.44 -7.23
N SER A 71 -3.54 -7.57 -6.87
CA SER A 71 -4.26 -8.48 -7.78
C SER A 71 -3.37 -9.31 -8.73
N GLY A 72 -2.11 -9.54 -8.36
CA GLY A 72 -1.26 -10.56 -9.01
C GLY A 72 -0.82 -10.23 -10.43
N LEU A 73 -0.80 -8.95 -10.81
CA LEU A 73 -0.39 -8.53 -12.16
C LEU A 73 1.06 -8.94 -12.47
N GLY A 74 1.93 -9.01 -11.46
CA GLY A 74 3.30 -9.51 -11.60
C GLY A 74 3.32 -10.98 -12.06
N ALA A 75 2.46 -11.83 -11.49
CA ALA A 75 2.35 -13.24 -11.88
C ALA A 75 1.78 -13.40 -13.28
N VAL A 76 0.81 -12.56 -13.68
CA VAL A 76 0.30 -12.56 -15.05
C VAL A 76 1.41 -12.23 -16.04
N MET A 77 2.22 -11.20 -15.76
CA MET A 77 3.36 -10.81 -16.58
C MET A 77 4.44 -11.91 -16.62
N GLY A 78 4.77 -12.50 -15.46
CA GLY A 78 5.71 -13.61 -15.33
C GLY A 78 5.25 -14.89 -16.06
N SER A 79 3.96 -15.21 -16.04
CA SER A 79 3.40 -16.38 -16.73
C SER A 79 3.61 -16.34 -18.25
N LYS A 80 3.79 -15.13 -18.80
CA LYS A 80 4.07 -14.90 -20.23
C LYS A 80 5.57 -14.90 -20.53
N LYS A 81 6.42 -15.10 -19.52
CA LYS A 81 7.88 -14.92 -19.52
C LYS A 81 8.28 -13.51 -19.97
N LEU A 82 7.47 -12.50 -19.63
CA LEU A 82 7.75 -11.10 -19.94
C LEU A 82 8.39 -10.44 -18.71
N LYS A 83 9.70 -10.17 -18.76
CA LYS A 83 10.46 -9.58 -17.65
C LYS A 83 10.21 -8.08 -17.48
N ALA A 84 10.09 -7.35 -18.59
CA ALA A 84 9.94 -5.90 -18.56
C ALA A 84 9.25 -5.33 -19.82
N VAL A 85 8.78 -4.09 -19.70
CA VAL A 85 8.41 -3.19 -20.78
C VAL A 85 9.30 -1.95 -20.69
N VAL A 86 9.99 -1.64 -21.78
CA VAL A 86 10.99 -0.56 -21.86
C VAL A 86 10.55 0.44 -22.92
N LEU A 87 10.40 1.70 -22.52
CA LEU A 87 9.99 2.79 -23.40
C LEU A 87 11.16 3.77 -23.56
N THR A 88 11.64 3.94 -24.80
CA THR A 88 12.71 4.91 -25.12
C THR A 88 12.29 5.97 -26.15
N GLY A 89 11.07 5.88 -26.65
CA GLY A 89 10.52 6.86 -27.59
C GLY A 89 10.21 8.20 -26.93
N ARG A 90 10.30 9.28 -27.72
CA ARG A 90 9.80 10.61 -27.34
C ARG A 90 8.72 11.03 -28.33
N LYS A 91 7.57 11.42 -27.81
CA LYS A 91 6.48 12.00 -28.61
C LYS A 91 5.87 13.15 -27.83
N ARG A 92 5.59 14.26 -28.51
CA ARG A 92 4.81 15.34 -27.93
C ARG A 92 3.37 14.87 -27.77
N ILE A 93 2.82 15.01 -26.57
CA ILE A 93 1.38 14.82 -26.35
C ILE A 93 0.69 16.14 -26.72
N ASP A 94 -0.11 16.10 -27.78
CA ASP A 94 -0.93 17.25 -28.16
C ASP A 94 -2.20 17.29 -27.32
N VAL A 95 -2.66 18.51 -27.05
CA VAL A 95 -3.79 18.78 -26.16
C VAL A 95 -4.73 19.77 -26.83
N TYR A 96 -6.03 19.55 -26.69
CA TYR A 96 -7.06 20.39 -27.31
C TYR A 96 -6.94 21.87 -26.94
N ASN A 97 -6.80 22.17 -25.64
CA ASN A 97 -6.68 23.54 -25.13
C ASN A 97 -5.45 23.70 -24.22
N ARG A 98 -4.31 24.06 -24.83
CA ARG A 98 -3.02 24.21 -24.13
C ARG A 98 -3.07 25.28 -23.04
N ASP A 99 -3.72 26.42 -23.30
CA ASP A 99 -3.76 27.52 -22.32
C ASP A 99 -4.73 27.24 -21.18
N GLY A 100 -5.83 26.52 -21.46
CA GLY A 100 -6.73 25.97 -20.45
C GLY A 100 -6.00 25.03 -19.49
N ILE A 101 -5.21 24.06 -20.01
CA ILE A 101 -4.41 23.16 -19.18
C ILE A 101 -3.41 23.95 -18.33
N LYS A 102 -2.66 24.89 -18.93
CA LYS A 102 -1.71 25.72 -18.16
C LYS A 102 -2.41 26.49 -17.04
N LYS A 103 -3.60 27.06 -17.29
CA LYS A 103 -4.38 27.79 -16.29
C LYS A 103 -4.78 26.88 -15.13
N LEU A 104 -5.33 25.69 -15.43
CA LEU A 104 -5.75 24.72 -14.42
C LEU A 104 -4.55 24.16 -13.63
N SER A 105 -3.45 23.83 -14.29
CA SER A 105 -2.21 23.39 -13.61
C SER A 105 -1.67 24.46 -12.66
N ARG A 106 -1.66 25.74 -13.07
CA ARG A 106 -1.25 26.85 -12.18
C ARG A 106 -2.19 27.02 -10.99
N GLN A 107 -3.50 26.86 -11.20
CA GLN A 107 -4.48 26.92 -10.12
C GLN A 107 -4.27 25.79 -9.11
N CYS A 108 -4.14 24.55 -9.60
CA CYS A 108 -3.85 23.38 -8.77
C CYS A 108 -2.53 23.56 -8.02
N ASN A 109 -1.46 23.97 -8.71
CA ASN A 109 -0.15 24.21 -8.08
C ASN A 109 -0.25 25.26 -6.97
N ARG A 110 -0.93 26.40 -7.18
CA ARG A 110 -1.10 27.41 -6.12
C ARG A 110 -1.79 26.83 -4.89
N TRP A 111 -2.85 26.05 -5.09
CA TRP A 111 -3.57 25.41 -3.98
C TRP A 111 -2.73 24.34 -3.26
N VAL A 112 -2.00 23.49 -4.00
CA VAL A 112 -1.14 22.44 -3.43
C VAL A 112 0.06 23.02 -2.69
N GLN A 113 0.66 24.10 -3.21
CA GLN A 113 1.85 24.72 -2.64
C GLN A 113 1.54 25.57 -1.41
N TRP A 114 0.31 26.07 -1.30
CA TRP A 114 -0.14 26.74 -0.08
C TRP A 114 -0.26 25.71 1.06
N GLN A 115 0.52 25.88 2.13
CA GLN A 115 0.61 24.93 3.23
C GLN A 115 0.64 25.69 4.57
N PRO A 116 -0.45 25.67 5.36
CA PRO A 116 -0.41 26.22 6.70
C PRO A 116 0.47 25.34 7.61
N PRO A 117 1.05 25.91 8.69
CA PRO A 117 1.69 25.12 9.73
C PRO A 117 0.75 24.02 10.24
N PHE A 118 1.29 22.85 10.51
CA PHE A 118 0.54 21.71 11.03
C PHE A 118 1.25 21.08 12.21
N VAL A 119 0.48 20.44 13.07
CA VAL A 119 0.93 19.85 14.34
C VAL A 119 2.06 18.83 14.16
N SER A 120 2.86 18.61 15.20
CA SER A 120 3.85 17.53 15.24
C SER A 120 3.19 16.14 15.22
N GLY A 121 3.94 15.11 14.86
CA GLY A 121 3.48 13.72 14.84
C GLY A 121 2.90 13.27 16.19
N PRO A 122 3.58 13.51 17.33
CA PRO A 122 3.01 13.19 18.65
C PRO A 122 1.68 13.90 18.92
N LEU A 123 1.57 15.19 18.58
CA LEU A 123 0.31 15.93 18.75
C LEU A 123 -0.78 15.40 17.81
N ALA A 124 -0.44 14.97 16.60
CA ALA A 124 -1.38 14.30 15.70
C ALA A 124 -1.90 12.97 16.29
N ALA A 125 -1.05 12.20 16.98
CA ALA A 125 -1.48 10.97 17.66
C ALA A 125 -2.49 11.27 18.78
N TYR A 126 -2.25 12.30 19.61
CA TYR A 126 -3.22 12.75 20.62
C TYR A 126 -4.52 13.28 20.01
N LEU A 127 -4.45 13.98 18.87
CA LEU A 127 -5.66 14.35 18.12
C LEU A 127 -6.44 13.11 17.67
N GLY A 128 -5.76 12.02 17.26
CA GLY A 128 -6.39 10.73 16.98
C GLY A 128 -7.16 10.17 18.18
N VAL A 129 -6.59 10.23 19.38
CA VAL A 129 -7.27 9.83 20.63
C VAL A 129 -8.51 10.68 20.90
N ILE A 130 -8.40 12.01 20.77
CA ILE A 130 -9.53 12.93 20.96
C ILE A 130 -10.62 12.63 19.93
N MET A 131 -10.22 12.52 18.65
CA MET A 131 -11.12 12.18 17.56
C MET A 131 -11.86 10.90 17.88
N ARG A 132 -11.20 9.82 18.34
CA ARG A 132 -11.83 8.55 18.74
C ARG A 132 -12.90 8.74 19.83
N MET A 133 -12.58 9.47 20.91
CA MET A 133 -13.46 9.62 22.08
C MET A 133 -14.69 10.50 21.83
N LEU A 134 -14.59 11.47 20.91
CA LEU A 134 -15.72 12.36 20.64
C LEU A 134 -16.87 11.60 19.94
N PRO A 135 -18.14 11.80 20.38
CA PRO A 135 -19.30 11.15 19.77
C PRO A 135 -19.70 11.79 18.43
N ALA A 136 -19.21 13.00 18.15
CA ALA A 136 -19.43 13.72 16.91
C ALA A 136 -18.10 13.91 16.16
N GLN A 137 -18.18 14.00 14.83
CA GLN A 137 -17.04 14.30 13.97
C GLN A 137 -17.42 15.32 12.91
N MET A 138 -16.41 16.02 12.43
CA MET A 138 -16.54 16.95 11.32
C MET A 138 -16.30 16.20 10.00
N ALA A 139 -17.05 16.55 8.97
CA ALA A 139 -16.80 16.03 7.63
C ALA A 139 -15.39 16.42 7.18
N MET A 140 -14.58 15.44 6.80
CA MET A 140 -13.17 15.66 6.44
C MET A 140 -13.05 16.10 4.98
N ASP A 141 -12.44 17.26 4.74
CA ASP A 141 -12.12 17.71 3.39
C ASP A 141 -10.69 17.32 2.98
N GLY A 142 -10.39 17.41 1.67
CA GLY A 142 -9.07 17.10 1.14
C GLY A 142 -7.94 18.04 1.56
N MET A 143 -8.20 19.13 2.32
CA MET A 143 -7.15 20.04 2.77
C MET A 143 -6.27 19.39 3.83
N ILE A 144 -6.86 18.67 4.79
CA ILE A 144 -6.12 17.97 5.85
C ILE A 144 -5.24 16.89 5.20
N GLU A 145 -5.80 16.07 4.32
CA GLU A 145 -5.06 15.01 3.62
C GLU A 145 -3.88 15.59 2.83
N LYS A 146 -4.13 16.67 2.06
CA LYS A 146 -3.07 17.37 1.33
C LYS A 146 -1.96 17.88 2.25
N ILE A 147 -2.30 18.38 3.44
CA ILE A 147 -1.31 18.83 4.43
C ILE A 147 -0.42 17.66 4.87
N LEU A 148 -1.03 16.53 5.22
CA LEU A 148 -0.34 15.32 5.68
C LEU A 148 0.58 14.75 4.60
N LEU A 149 0.06 14.54 3.39
CA LEU A 149 0.81 14.01 2.25
C LEU A 149 2.00 14.89 1.88
N ARG A 150 1.85 16.22 1.94
CA ARG A 150 2.96 17.14 1.67
C ARG A 150 3.99 17.13 2.78
N LYS A 151 3.59 17.06 4.05
CA LYS A 151 4.51 17.13 5.20
C LYS A 151 5.27 15.81 5.42
N TRP A 152 4.58 14.69 5.31
CA TRP A 152 5.06 13.37 5.72
C TRP A 152 4.92 12.29 4.65
N GLY A 153 4.11 12.51 3.60
CA GLY A 153 3.66 11.42 2.72
C GLY A 153 2.47 10.70 3.32
N THR A 154 2.11 9.54 2.76
CA THR A 154 0.97 8.74 3.28
C THR A 154 1.23 8.29 4.72
N SER A 155 2.50 8.08 5.10
CA SER A 155 2.89 7.71 6.45
C SER A 155 2.48 8.74 7.52
N GLY A 156 2.01 9.92 7.10
CA GLY A 156 1.45 10.97 7.96
C GLY A 156 0.30 10.51 8.86
N LEU A 157 -0.44 9.46 8.47
CA LEU A 157 -1.56 8.93 9.23
C LEU A 157 -1.20 7.79 10.17
N ASN A 158 -0.02 7.19 10.09
CA ASN A 158 0.29 5.90 10.74
C ASN A 158 -0.09 5.85 12.23
N GLN A 159 0.58 6.63 13.07
CA GLN A 159 0.31 6.61 14.51
C GLN A 159 -1.08 7.16 14.84
N ALA A 160 -1.52 8.24 14.19
CA ALA A 160 -2.81 8.85 14.46
C ALA A 160 -4.00 7.94 14.11
N SER A 161 -3.86 7.15 13.05
CA SER A 161 -4.84 6.17 12.59
C SER A 161 -5.03 5.02 13.58
N VAL A 162 -3.93 4.55 14.20
CA VAL A 162 -4.02 3.58 15.29
C VAL A 162 -4.83 4.16 16.45
N GLU A 163 -4.51 5.38 16.88
CA GLU A 163 -5.21 6.03 18.01
C GLU A 163 -6.66 6.40 17.72
N MET A 164 -6.98 6.66 16.44
CA MET A 164 -8.34 6.90 15.96
C MET A 164 -9.19 5.62 15.99
N GLY A 165 -8.55 4.43 16.01
CA GLY A 165 -9.20 3.14 15.86
C GLY A 165 -9.47 2.75 14.40
N ASP A 166 -8.80 3.40 13.45
CA ASP A 166 -8.93 3.14 12.02
C ASP A 166 -7.94 2.08 11.52
N SER A 167 -6.79 1.91 12.15
CA SER A 167 -5.84 0.88 11.73
C SER A 167 -6.24 -0.50 12.26
N PRO A 168 -6.26 -1.56 11.42
CA PRO A 168 -6.44 -2.92 11.90
C PRO A 168 -5.20 -3.37 12.67
N ILE A 169 -5.43 -3.97 13.83
CA ILE A 169 -4.36 -4.42 14.73
C ILE A 169 -4.49 -5.92 14.96
N LYS A 170 -3.35 -6.62 15.05
CA LYS A 170 -3.27 -8.04 15.42
C LYS A 170 -4.18 -8.93 14.55
N ASN A 171 -3.94 -8.95 13.24
CA ASN A 171 -4.81 -9.63 12.24
C ASN A 171 -6.30 -9.31 12.43
N TRP A 172 -6.65 -8.02 12.53
CA TRP A 172 -8.02 -7.52 12.66
C TRP A 172 -8.78 -7.87 13.95
N LYS A 173 -8.23 -8.70 14.86
CA LYS A 173 -8.90 -9.01 16.13
C LYS A 173 -8.58 -8.03 17.26
N GLY A 174 -7.47 -7.30 17.14
CA GLY A 174 -7.02 -6.33 18.11
C GLY A 174 -7.68 -4.96 17.94
N THR A 175 -7.29 -4.05 18.82
CA THR A 175 -7.71 -2.64 18.81
C THR A 175 -6.51 -1.72 19.04
N HIS A 176 -6.76 -0.42 19.04
CA HIS A 176 -5.79 0.59 19.47
C HIS A 176 -5.14 0.31 20.85
N LEU A 177 -5.75 -0.49 21.73
CA LEU A 177 -5.16 -0.85 23.03
C LEU A 177 -3.95 -1.77 22.89
N ASP A 178 -3.95 -2.68 21.90
CA ASP A 178 -2.88 -3.66 21.70
C ASP A 178 -1.60 -3.04 21.09
N PHE A 179 -1.78 -1.90 20.41
CA PHE A 179 -0.71 -1.17 19.71
C PHE A 179 -0.77 0.35 19.98
N GLY A 180 -1.19 0.77 21.18
CA GLY A 180 -1.46 2.18 21.49
C GLY A 180 -0.20 3.05 21.60
N LEU A 181 -0.38 4.31 22.02
CA LEU A 181 0.60 5.41 21.95
C LEU A 181 2.07 5.04 22.16
N LYS A 182 2.38 4.25 23.19
CA LYS A 182 3.76 3.83 23.49
C LYS A 182 4.30 2.84 22.47
N ARG A 183 3.50 1.84 22.09
CA ARG A 183 3.89 0.77 21.16
C ARG A 183 3.88 1.24 19.71
N SER A 184 2.96 2.13 19.33
CA SER A 184 2.91 2.74 18.00
C SER A 184 3.91 3.88 17.79
N LEU A 185 4.60 4.35 18.84
CA LEU A 185 5.55 5.47 18.75
C LEU A 185 6.59 5.34 17.62
N PRO A 186 7.15 4.16 17.32
CA PRO A 186 8.09 4.00 16.20
C PRO A 186 7.46 4.27 14.82
N THR A 187 6.14 4.11 14.68
CA THR A 187 5.39 4.44 13.46
C THR A 187 5.02 5.93 13.34
N ASN A 188 5.47 6.76 14.29
CA ASN A 188 5.23 8.20 14.26
C ASN A 188 5.78 8.83 12.96
N PRO A 189 5.03 9.71 12.29
CA PRO A 189 5.43 10.24 11.00
C PRO A 189 6.69 11.14 11.05
N ASP A 190 6.96 11.80 12.18
CA ASP A 190 8.22 12.55 12.36
C ASP A 190 9.41 11.60 12.53
N VAL A 191 9.21 10.41 13.12
CA VAL A 191 10.27 9.38 13.22
C VAL A 191 10.63 8.87 11.83
N ILE A 192 9.63 8.49 11.04
CA ILE A 192 9.83 8.01 9.64
C ILE A 192 10.49 9.11 8.80
N LYS A 193 10.07 10.36 8.97
CA LYS A 193 10.63 11.52 8.24
C LYS A 193 12.11 11.75 8.57
N ARG A 194 12.62 11.41 9.74
CA ARG A 194 14.06 11.55 10.05
C ARG A 194 14.96 10.66 9.18
N ALA A 195 14.43 9.55 8.67
CA ALA A 195 15.13 8.69 7.72
C ALA A 195 15.10 9.22 6.28
N GLU A 196 14.18 10.14 5.96
CA GLU A 196 14.01 10.72 4.62
C GLU A 196 15.18 11.66 4.29
N LYS A 197 15.91 11.35 3.22
CA LYS A 197 17.01 12.19 2.69
C LYS A 197 16.57 13.06 1.53
N VAL A 198 15.74 12.51 0.66
CA VAL A 198 15.27 13.19 -0.54
C VAL A 198 13.78 12.95 -0.69
N LYS A 199 13.00 14.01 -0.74
CA LYS A 199 11.58 13.95 -1.12
C LYS A 199 11.48 13.88 -2.64
N TYR A 200 10.67 12.98 -3.18
CA TYR A 200 10.51 12.84 -4.63
C TYR A 200 9.06 13.07 -5.07
N HIS A 201 8.90 13.31 -6.37
CA HIS A 201 7.63 13.55 -7.02
C HIS A 201 7.39 12.51 -8.12
N CYS A 202 6.14 12.06 -8.25
CA CYS A 202 5.70 11.38 -9.47
C CYS A 202 5.74 12.37 -10.66
N TYR A 203 5.70 11.83 -11.88
CA TYR A 203 5.71 12.66 -13.09
C TYR A 203 4.60 13.74 -13.02
N SER A 204 5.01 15.01 -13.16
CA SER A 204 4.15 16.19 -13.09
C SER A 204 3.38 16.41 -11.78
N CYS A 205 3.67 15.67 -10.70
CA CYS A 205 2.97 15.79 -9.42
C CYS A 205 3.48 17.00 -8.61
N PRO A 206 2.62 17.98 -8.25
CA PRO A 206 3.04 19.12 -7.44
C PRO A 206 3.09 18.84 -5.93
N LEU A 207 2.62 17.67 -5.50
CA LEU A 207 2.48 17.30 -4.08
C LEU A 207 3.76 16.68 -3.52
N GLY A 208 4.24 15.61 -4.17
CA GLY A 208 5.42 14.84 -3.76
C GLY A 208 5.23 14.10 -2.43
N CYS A 209 4.44 13.02 -2.39
CA CYS A 209 4.26 12.26 -1.14
C CYS A 209 5.48 11.39 -0.80
N GLY A 210 6.15 10.85 -1.82
CA GLY A 210 7.24 9.88 -1.68
C GLY A 210 8.56 10.49 -1.21
N GLY A 211 9.45 9.62 -0.75
CA GLY A 211 10.81 9.98 -0.35
C GLY A 211 11.77 8.80 -0.47
N ILE A 212 13.05 9.10 -0.59
CA ILE A 212 14.16 8.15 -0.47
C ILE A 212 14.68 8.26 0.95
N CYS A 213 14.71 7.11 1.63
CA CYS A 213 15.21 6.98 2.99
C CYS A 213 16.51 6.18 2.99
N THR A 214 17.32 6.40 4.02
CA THR A 214 18.50 5.56 4.31
C THR A 214 18.21 4.69 5.54
N LEU A 215 18.53 3.41 5.45
CA LEU A 215 18.44 2.51 6.60
C LEU A 215 19.46 2.88 7.68
N PRO A 216 19.16 2.64 8.97
CA PRO A 216 20.16 2.67 10.03
C PRO A 216 21.30 1.68 9.72
N GLY A 217 22.55 2.09 9.98
CA GLY A 217 23.75 1.38 9.51
C GLY A 217 24.39 1.96 8.23
N GLY A 218 23.77 2.97 7.61
CA GLY A 218 24.51 4.01 6.85
C GLY A 218 24.81 3.78 5.37
N VAL A 219 24.41 2.66 4.75
CA VAL A 219 24.82 2.38 3.35
C VAL A 219 23.65 2.06 2.40
N LYS A 220 22.49 1.59 2.88
CA LYS A 220 21.39 1.13 2.03
C LYS A 220 20.28 2.18 1.87
N GLN A 221 19.90 2.49 0.64
CA GLN A 221 18.76 3.34 0.30
C GLN A 221 17.50 2.50 0.07
N THR A 222 16.33 3.03 0.43
CA THR A 222 15.01 2.43 0.17
C THR A 222 14.01 3.54 -0.13
N HIS A 223 12.92 3.21 -0.82
CA HIS A 223 11.74 4.06 -0.84
C HIS A 223 11.15 4.14 0.57
N LYS A 224 10.68 5.32 0.96
CA LYS A 224 9.96 5.53 2.22
C LYS A 224 8.72 4.62 2.24
N PRO A 225 8.51 3.82 3.30
CA PRO A 225 7.34 2.97 3.40
C PRO A 225 6.08 3.84 3.45
N GLU A 226 5.09 3.44 2.67
CA GLU A 226 3.77 4.06 2.66
C GLU A 226 2.99 3.66 3.94
N TYR A 227 1.86 4.33 4.18
CA TYR A 227 0.93 4.04 5.29
C TYR A 227 0.61 2.56 5.41
N GLU A 228 0.18 1.99 4.30
CA GLU A 228 -0.20 0.59 4.14
C GLU A 228 0.93 -0.35 4.53
N THR A 229 2.12 -0.15 3.96
CA THR A 229 3.29 -0.97 4.28
C THR A 229 3.66 -0.91 5.76
N THR A 230 3.62 0.29 6.35
CA THR A 230 4.02 0.47 7.76
C THR A 230 3.07 -0.25 8.71
N LEU A 231 1.76 -0.20 8.44
CA LEU A 231 0.78 -0.86 9.30
C LEU A 231 0.66 -2.35 9.04
N ALA A 232 0.75 -2.80 7.78
CA ALA A 232 0.70 -4.21 7.44
C ALA A 232 1.88 -5.00 8.02
N LEU A 233 3.08 -4.41 8.01
CA LEU A 233 4.30 -5.00 8.57
C LEU A 233 4.55 -4.60 10.04
N GLY A 234 3.70 -3.72 10.57
CA GLY A 234 3.79 -3.17 11.92
C GLY A 234 2.62 -3.60 12.79
N GLY A 235 1.65 -2.70 12.99
CA GLY A 235 0.50 -2.91 13.88
C GLY A 235 -0.33 -4.17 13.60
N LEU A 236 -0.46 -4.59 12.34
CA LEU A 236 -1.17 -5.81 11.98
C LEU A 236 -0.49 -7.07 12.55
N CYS A 237 0.84 -7.06 12.64
CA CYS A 237 1.67 -8.14 13.19
C CYS A 237 2.15 -7.86 14.63
N LEU A 238 1.75 -6.72 15.22
CA LEU A 238 2.25 -6.18 16.48
C LEU A 238 3.77 -5.93 16.54
N ASN A 239 4.39 -5.75 15.37
CA ASN A 239 5.80 -5.37 15.23
C ASN A 239 5.95 -3.85 15.39
N ASN A 240 6.74 -3.42 16.36
CA ASN A 240 7.03 -2.01 16.62
C ASN A 240 8.47 -1.63 16.26
N ASP A 241 9.22 -2.49 15.57
CA ASP A 241 10.57 -2.19 15.14
C ASP A 241 10.57 -1.53 13.76
N MET A 242 10.82 -0.22 13.71
CA MET A 242 10.73 0.54 12.45
C MET A 242 11.85 0.16 11.46
N ASP A 243 13.00 -0.30 11.96
CA ASP A 243 14.15 -0.66 11.13
C ASP A 243 13.87 -1.93 10.33
N SER A 244 13.26 -2.94 10.96
CA SER A 244 12.74 -4.13 10.29
C SER A 244 11.65 -3.79 9.27
N ILE A 245 10.77 -2.84 9.55
CA ILE A 245 9.73 -2.41 8.61
C ILE A 245 10.37 -1.81 7.35
N PHE A 246 11.39 -0.97 7.51
CA PHE A 246 12.15 -0.44 6.37
C PHE A 246 12.88 -1.54 5.60
N HIS A 247 13.50 -2.50 6.29
CA HIS A 247 14.17 -3.65 5.66
C HIS A 247 13.17 -4.50 4.86
N MET A 248 12.06 -4.90 5.46
CA MET A 248 11.02 -5.69 4.80
C MET A 248 10.38 -4.95 3.63
N ASN A 249 10.16 -3.64 3.74
CA ASN A 249 9.72 -2.80 2.62
C ASN A 249 10.71 -2.89 1.43
N GLU A 250 12.01 -2.78 1.69
CA GLU A 250 13.04 -2.91 0.65
C GLU A 250 13.07 -4.31 0.05
N VAL A 251 13.03 -5.36 0.87
CA VAL A 251 12.99 -6.76 0.43
C VAL A 251 11.79 -7.00 -0.50
N LEU A 252 10.60 -6.53 -0.13
CA LEU A 252 9.38 -6.70 -0.90
C LEU A 252 9.36 -5.86 -2.18
N ASN A 253 9.88 -4.62 -2.15
CA ASN A 253 10.02 -3.76 -3.33
C ASN A 253 10.95 -4.39 -4.38
N ARG A 254 12.12 -4.88 -3.95
CA ARG A 254 13.08 -5.58 -4.81
C ARG A 254 12.48 -6.86 -5.39
N ALA A 255 11.75 -7.62 -4.58
CA ALA A 255 11.07 -8.83 -5.01
C ALA A 255 9.92 -8.56 -6.01
N GLY A 256 9.32 -7.36 -5.95
CA GLY A 256 8.08 -7.03 -6.65
C GLY A 256 6.85 -7.68 -6.02
N MET A 257 6.77 -7.68 -4.68
CA MET A 257 5.71 -8.32 -3.89
C MET A 257 4.90 -7.27 -3.10
N ASP A 258 3.57 -7.44 -3.06
CA ASP A 258 2.65 -6.54 -2.35
C ASP A 258 2.85 -6.59 -0.84
N THR A 259 3.17 -5.45 -0.23
CA THR A 259 3.41 -5.33 1.21
C THR A 259 2.16 -5.53 2.05
N ILE A 260 0.97 -5.14 1.55
CA ILE A 260 -0.30 -5.34 2.25
C ILE A 260 -0.58 -6.84 2.37
N SER A 261 -0.53 -7.52 1.23
CA SER A 261 -0.85 -8.94 1.15
C SER A 261 0.21 -9.80 1.86
N ALA A 262 1.49 -9.41 1.77
CA ALA A 262 2.56 -10.07 2.51
C ALA A 262 2.37 -9.92 4.03
N GLY A 263 2.11 -8.70 4.53
CA GLY A 263 1.82 -8.47 5.95
C GLY A 263 0.58 -9.20 6.44
N GLY A 264 -0.50 -9.23 5.64
CA GLY A 264 -1.71 -10.00 5.95
C GLY A 264 -1.46 -11.50 6.03
N ALA A 265 -0.68 -12.07 5.10
CA ALA A 265 -0.31 -13.48 5.13
C ALA A 265 0.57 -13.84 6.34
N VAL A 266 1.49 -12.95 6.75
CA VAL A 266 2.28 -13.12 7.98
C VAL A 266 1.39 -13.07 9.21
N ALA A 267 0.50 -12.08 9.31
CA ALA A 267 -0.41 -11.94 10.44
C ALA A 267 -1.35 -13.16 10.58
N PHE A 268 -1.83 -13.69 9.46
CA PHE A 268 -2.56 -14.96 9.38
C PHE A 268 -1.73 -16.14 9.92
N ALA A 269 -0.46 -16.26 9.52
CA ALA A 269 0.41 -17.35 9.96
C ALA A 269 0.73 -17.27 11.46
N ILE A 270 0.97 -16.07 11.99
CA ILE A 270 1.15 -15.84 13.44
C ILE A 270 -0.09 -16.27 14.20
N GLU A 271 -1.29 -15.92 13.71
CA GLU A 271 -2.53 -16.34 14.37
C GLU A 271 -2.76 -17.85 14.31
N CYS A 272 -2.49 -18.48 13.16
CA CYS A 272 -2.55 -19.93 13.05
C CYS A 272 -1.57 -20.62 14.03
N PHE A 273 -0.38 -20.06 14.23
CA PHE A 273 0.58 -20.56 15.21
C PHE A 273 0.09 -20.38 16.65
N GLU A 274 -0.44 -19.20 17.01
CA GLU A 274 -1.04 -18.94 18.33
C GLU A 274 -2.18 -19.92 18.64
N LYS A 275 -2.93 -20.35 17.61
CA LYS A 275 -4.04 -21.31 17.73
C LYS A 275 -3.61 -22.77 17.69
N GLY A 276 -2.31 -23.05 17.57
CA GLY A 276 -1.78 -24.41 17.45
C GLY A 276 -2.11 -25.10 16.11
N ILE A 277 -2.59 -24.34 15.12
CA ILE A 277 -2.82 -24.84 13.76
C ILE A 277 -1.50 -25.02 13.04
N LEU A 278 -0.57 -24.07 13.18
CA LEU A 278 0.81 -24.24 12.71
C LEU A 278 1.69 -24.61 13.89
N THR A 279 2.53 -25.62 13.70
CA THR A 279 3.50 -26.07 14.71
C THR A 279 4.89 -25.51 14.45
N LYS A 280 5.76 -25.52 15.47
CA LYS A 280 7.17 -25.10 15.34
C LYS A 280 7.94 -25.92 14.30
N ALA A 281 7.56 -27.18 14.07
CA ALA A 281 8.15 -28.01 13.03
C ALA A 281 7.75 -27.52 11.62
N GLU A 282 6.48 -27.16 11.42
CA GLU A 282 5.95 -26.65 10.14
C GLU A 282 6.43 -25.23 9.80
N THR A 283 6.97 -24.51 10.78
CA THR A 283 7.54 -23.17 10.62
C THR A 283 9.06 -23.18 10.48
N ASP A 284 9.68 -24.34 10.23
CA ASP A 284 11.14 -24.53 10.20
C ASP A 284 11.84 -24.03 11.47
N GLY A 285 11.19 -24.18 12.63
CA GLY A 285 11.70 -23.72 13.92
C GLY A 285 11.36 -22.27 14.28
N LEU A 286 10.77 -21.49 13.37
CA LEU A 286 10.37 -20.11 13.66
C LEU A 286 9.27 -20.06 14.72
N GLU A 287 9.46 -19.24 15.75
CA GLU A 287 8.44 -18.99 16.77
C GLU A 287 7.56 -17.81 16.33
N LEU A 288 6.48 -18.11 15.59
CA LEU A 288 5.57 -17.10 15.04
C LEU A 288 4.64 -16.54 16.12
N THR A 289 5.18 -15.73 17.03
CA THR A 289 4.43 -15.03 18.07
C THR A 289 4.25 -13.54 17.72
N TRP A 290 3.20 -12.92 18.24
CA TRP A 290 2.90 -11.52 17.97
C TRP A 290 4.02 -10.58 18.40
N GLY A 291 4.52 -9.76 17.48
CA GLY A 291 5.62 -8.84 17.71
C GLY A 291 7.00 -9.49 17.75
N ASN A 292 7.15 -10.77 17.39
CA ASN A 292 8.46 -11.38 17.19
C ASN A 292 9.07 -10.90 15.87
N THR A 293 9.81 -9.78 15.94
CA THR A 293 10.41 -9.12 14.77
C THR A 293 11.30 -10.05 13.95
N GLU A 294 12.16 -10.85 14.60
CA GLU A 294 13.08 -11.75 13.90
C GLU A 294 12.34 -12.81 13.09
N ALA A 295 11.31 -13.43 13.69
CA ALA A 295 10.49 -14.42 13.01
C ALA A 295 9.68 -13.82 11.85
N ILE A 296 9.15 -12.60 12.03
CA ILE A 296 8.42 -11.85 10.98
C ILE A 296 9.32 -11.55 9.79
N VAL A 297 10.52 -11.01 10.03
CA VAL A 297 11.50 -10.71 8.98
C VAL A 297 11.91 -11.98 8.24
N SER A 298 12.25 -13.03 8.99
CA SER A 298 12.64 -14.32 8.40
C SER A 298 11.53 -14.91 7.52
N LEU A 299 10.28 -14.81 7.96
CA LEU A 299 9.13 -15.32 7.19
C LEU A 299 8.91 -14.52 5.90
N ILE A 300 9.02 -13.19 5.92
CA ILE A 300 8.93 -12.35 4.71
C ILE A 300 10.03 -12.74 3.70
N GLU A 301 11.25 -12.93 4.17
CA GLU A 301 12.35 -13.34 3.31
C GLU A 301 12.13 -14.74 2.71
N LYS A 302 11.63 -15.68 3.52
CA LYS A 302 11.21 -17.01 3.05
C LYS A 302 10.07 -16.94 2.04
N MET A 303 9.13 -16.01 2.17
CA MET A 303 8.06 -15.80 1.18
C MET A 303 8.62 -15.35 -0.17
N VAL A 304 9.54 -14.39 -0.18
CA VAL A 304 10.23 -13.94 -1.42
C VAL A 304 11.04 -15.08 -2.05
N ARG A 305 11.69 -15.90 -1.23
CA ARG A 305 12.46 -17.06 -1.72
C ARG A 305 11.58 -18.26 -2.09
N ARG A 306 10.33 -18.31 -1.63
CA ARG A 306 9.42 -19.47 -1.68
C ARG A 306 10.04 -20.70 -0.98
N GLU A 307 10.40 -20.55 0.29
CA GLU A 307 11.03 -21.59 1.10
C GLU A 307 10.16 -22.01 2.29
N GLY A 308 9.93 -23.31 2.45
CA GLY A 308 9.15 -23.86 3.58
C GLY A 308 7.76 -23.23 3.65
N LEU A 309 7.37 -22.77 4.84
CA LEU A 309 6.11 -22.03 5.04
C LEU A 309 5.99 -20.79 4.14
N GLY A 310 7.10 -20.17 3.75
CA GLY A 310 7.12 -19.02 2.86
C GLY A 310 6.51 -19.31 1.49
N ASP A 311 6.72 -20.50 0.91
CA ASP A 311 6.09 -20.87 -0.37
C ASP A 311 4.57 -20.96 -0.26
N LEU A 312 4.09 -21.45 0.89
CA LEU A 312 2.67 -21.57 1.18
C LEU A 312 1.96 -20.22 1.24
N LEU A 313 2.64 -19.23 1.82
CA LEU A 313 2.14 -17.87 2.06
C LEU A 313 2.37 -16.92 0.87
N ALA A 314 3.31 -17.23 -0.02
CA ALA A 314 3.65 -16.40 -1.18
C ALA A 314 2.50 -16.22 -2.19
N ASP A 315 1.38 -16.93 -2.02
CA ASP A 315 0.16 -16.79 -2.84
C ASP A 315 -1.03 -16.19 -2.07
N GLY A 316 -0.77 -15.62 -0.89
CA GLY A 316 -1.78 -14.98 -0.03
C GLY A 316 -2.42 -15.93 0.99
N SER A 317 -3.01 -15.34 2.03
CA SER A 317 -3.62 -16.01 3.19
C SER A 317 -4.74 -16.98 2.79
N ARG A 318 -5.58 -16.63 1.81
CA ARG A 318 -6.67 -17.51 1.33
C ARG A 318 -6.12 -18.82 0.76
N ARG A 319 -5.10 -18.73 -0.09
CA ARG A 319 -4.48 -19.91 -0.72
C ARG A 319 -3.73 -20.74 0.31
N ALA A 320 -3.02 -20.09 1.22
CA ALA A 320 -2.37 -20.76 2.32
C ALA A 320 -3.38 -21.53 3.18
N ALA A 321 -4.49 -20.89 3.60
CA ALA A 321 -5.53 -21.53 4.40
C ALA A 321 -6.15 -22.76 3.71
N GLN A 322 -6.38 -22.69 2.40
CA GLN A 322 -6.87 -23.85 1.61
C GLN A 322 -5.91 -25.05 1.69
N LYS A 323 -4.59 -24.80 1.66
CA LYS A 323 -3.58 -25.85 1.73
C LYS A 323 -3.33 -26.33 3.17
N ILE A 324 -3.37 -25.44 4.16
CA ILE A 324 -3.17 -25.75 5.59
C ILE A 324 -4.34 -26.57 6.15
N GLY A 325 -5.57 -26.26 5.74
CA GLY A 325 -6.78 -26.87 6.31
C GLY A 325 -6.93 -26.55 7.79
N ARG A 326 -7.40 -27.52 8.59
CA ARG A 326 -7.49 -27.45 10.06
C ARG A 326 -8.24 -26.20 10.60
N GLY A 327 -9.27 -25.76 9.88
CA GLY A 327 -10.05 -24.56 10.25
C GLY A 327 -9.31 -23.24 10.05
N SER A 328 -8.11 -23.23 9.45
CA SER A 328 -7.31 -22.00 9.27
C SER A 328 -8.03 -20.90 8.49
N ALA A 329 -8.99 -21.24 7.63
CA ALA A 329 -9.76 -20.27 6.85
C ALA A 329 -10.46 -19.20 7.71
N GLU A 330 -10.77 -19.49 8.98
CA GLU A 330 -11.32 -18.52 9.94
C GLU A 330 -10.40 -17.31 10.19
N TYR A 331 -9.09 -17.51 10.06
CA TYR A 331 -8.08 -16.48 10.35
C TYR A 331 -7.56 -15.77 9.10
N ALA A 332 -8.01 -16.17 7.90
CA ALA A 332 -7.56 -15.59 6.64
C ALA A 332 -8.43 -14.37 6.26
N ILE A 333 -8.00 -13.16 6.66
CA ILE A 333 -8.77 -11.94 6.44
C ILE A 333 -8.60 -11.40 5.03
N HIS A 334 -9.61 -11.59 4.18
CA HIS A 334 -9.59 -11.17 2.78
C HIS A 334 -10.98 -10.81 2.24
N SER A 335 -11.03 -10.12 1.10
CA SER A 335 -12.22 -10.02 0.26
C SER A 335 -11.91 -10.52 -1.15
N GLY A 336 -12.71 -11.46 -1.65
CA GLY A 336 -12.46 -12.10 -2.96
C GLY A 336 -11.14 -12.90 -3.04
N GLY A 337 -10.43 -13.11 -1.93
CA GLY A 337 -9.10 -13.71 -1.88
C GLY A 337 -7.94 -12.72 -1.89
N GLN A 338 -8.25 -11.43 -1.80
CA GLN A 338 -7.28 -10.35 -1.69
C GLN A 338 -7.28 -9.81 -0.24
N GLU A 339 -6.12 -9.72 0.38
CA GLU A 339 -5.98 -9.22 1.76
C GLU A 339 -6.59 -7.82 1.90
N LEU A 340 -7.20 -7.54 3.05
CA LEU A 340 -7.76 -6.21 3.29
C LEU A 340 -6.64 -5.17 3.54
N PRO A 341 -6.84 -3.91 3.11
CA PRO A 341 -5.90 -2.83 3.34
C PRO A 341 -6.04 -2.26 4.76
N MET A 342 -5.15 -1.36 5.16
CA MET A 342 -4.96 -0.96 6.56
C MET A 342 -5.99 0.04 7.10
N HIS A 343 -7.24 -0.03 6.62
CA HIS A 343 -8.38 0.73 7.14
C HIS A 343 -9.49 -0.21 7.65
N ASP A 344 -9.77 -0.11 8.95
CA ASP A 344 -10.71 -0.91 9.70
C ASP A 344 -12.15 -0.45 9.45
N GLY A 345 -12.90 -1.25 8.69
CA GLY A 345 -14.28 -0.93 8.37
C GLY A 345 -15.23 -0.92 9.56
N ARG A 346 -14.80 -1.33 10.76
CA ARG A 346 -15.55 -1.09 12.00
C ARG A 346 -15.55 0.39 12.40
N ASN A 347 -14.57 1.17 11.96
CA ASN A 347 -14.50 2.62 12.17
C ASN A 347 -15.19 3.42 11.04
N ASP A 348 -15.04 2.97 9.78
CA ASP A 348 -15.81 3.48 8.63
C ASP A 348 -16.39 2.31 7.81
N PRO A 349 -17.70 2.00 7.97
CA PRO A 349 -18.32 0.88 7.27
C PRO A 349 -18.41 1.08 5.75
N GLY A 350 -18.15 2.28 5.24
CA GLY A 350 -18.00 2.51 3.80
C GLY A 350 -16.87 1.68 3.21
N PHE A 351 -15.76 1.49 3.94
CA PHE A 351 -14.68 0.62 3.48
C PHE A 351 -15.14 -0.82 3.29
N ASN A 352 -15.92 -1.38 4.23
CA ASN A 352 -16.42 -2.77 4.12
C ASN A 352 -17.31 -2.96 2.88
N LEU A 353 -18.13 -1.97 2.54
CA LEU A 353 -18.93 -2.01 1.32
C LEU A 353 -18.04 -2.06 0.08
N HIS A 354 -17.05 -1.17 -0.04
CA HIS A 354 -16.16 -1.15 -1.20
C HIS A 354 -15.21 -2.36 -1.24
N TYR A 355 -14.79 -2.88 -0.08
CA TYR A 355 -14.01 -4.12 -0.04
C TYR A 355 -14.78 -5.29 -0.62
N SER A 356 -16.09 -5.36 -0.41
CA SER A 356 -16.92 -6.52 -0.79
C SER A 356 -17.57 -6.40 -2.16
N ALA A 357 -18.01 -5.20 -2.55
CA ALA A 357 -18.87 -4.99 -3.71
C ALA A 357 -18.12 -4.56 -4.99
N GLU A 358 -16.87 -4.08 -4.88
CA GLU A 358 -16.12 -3.60 -6.04
C GLU A 358 -15.63 -4.74 -6.94
N PRO A 359 -15.50 -4.52 -8.28
CA PRO A 359 -14.97 -5.52 -9.20
C PRO A 359 -13.55 -5.99 -8.87
N ALA A 360 -12.77 -5.15 -8.20
CA ALA A 360 -11.47 -5.48 -7.64
C ALA A 360 -11.56 -5.42 -6.09
N PRO A 361 -12.09 -6.48 -5.45
CA PRO A 361 -12.42 -6.48 -4.03
C PRO A 361 -11.18 -6.31 -3.15
N GLY A 362 -11.41 -5.92 -1.90
CA GLY A 362 -10.36 -5.76 -0.90
C GLY A 362 -9.44 -4.57 -1.14
N ARG A 363 -9.86 -3.54 -1.89
CA ARG A 363 -9.09 -2.30 -2.12
C ARG A 363 -9.75 -1.11 -1.40
N HIS A 364 -8.93 -0.24 -0.80
CA HIS A 364 -9.42 0.99 -0.16
C HIS A 364 -9.55 2.14 -1.18
N THR A 365 -8.71 2.16 -2.22
CA THR A 365 -8.52 3.30 -3.12
C THR A 365 -9.73 3.68 -3.98
N ILE A 366 -10.81 2.92 -3.93
CA ILE A 366 -12.01 3.14 -4.74
C ILE A 366 -13.06 3.95 -3.98
N GLY A 367 -13.22 3.73 -2.67
CA GLY A 367 -14.26 4.43 -1.94
C GLY A 367 -14.35 4.10 -0.46
N SER A 368 -14.95 5.04 0.26
CA SER A 368 -15.38 4.96 1.65
C SER A 368 -16.28 6.16 1.96
N GLN A 369 -16.86 6.23 3.17
CA GLN A 369 -17.58 7.44 3.57
C GLN A 369 -16.61 8.61 3.74
N LEU A 370 -15.42 8.36 4.28
CA LEU A 370 -14.32 9.32 4.35
C LEU A 370 -13.97 9.89 2.97
N TYR A 371 -13.79 9.04 1.96
CA TYR A 371 -13.41 9.49 0.63
C TYR A 371 -14.49 10.32 -0.02
N TYR A 372 -15.76 9.95 0.14
CA TYR A 372 -16.85 10.79 -0.33
C TYR A 372 -16.76 12.22 0.21
N GLU A 373 -16.52 12.38 1.51
CA GLU A 373 -16.32 13.69 2.15
C GLU A 373 -15.10 14.43 1.61
N MET A 374 -13.99 13.72 1.46
CA MET A 374 -12.71 14.27 1.04
C MET A 374 -12.76 14.84 -0.38
N PHE A 375 -13.37 14.11 -1.32
CA PHE A 375 -13.46 14.49 -2.73
C PHE A 375 -14.51 15.57 -3.00
N GLN A 376 -15.48 15.73 -2.11
CA GLN A 376 -16.52 16.76 -2.20
C GLN A 376 -17.27 16.76 -3.53
N LEU A 377 -17.57 15.56 -4.07
CA LEU A 377 -18.16 15.39 -5.41
C LEU A 377 -19.47 16.17 -5.60
N TRP A 378 -20.26 16.36 -4.54
CA TRP A 378 -21.48 17.19 -4.54
C TRP A 378 -21.25 18.66 -4.92
N LYS A 379 -20.02 19.16 -4.84
CA LYS A 379 -19.68 20.52 -5.31
C LYS A 379 -19.73 20.61 -6.83
N GLN A 380 -19.43 19.52 -7.54
CA GLN A 380 -19.44 19.45 -9.00
C GLN A 380 -20.74 18.82 -9.53
N VAL A 381 -21.17 17.70 -8.96
CA VAL A 381 -22.40 17.00 -9.34
C VAL A 381 -23.50 17.34 -8.33
N LYS A 382 -24.32 18.36 -8.65
CA LYS A 382 -25.28 18.95 -7.71
C LYS A 382 -26.40 18.01 -7.24
N SER A 383 -26.66 16.92 -7.96
CA SER A 383 -27.63 15.90 -7.55
C SER A 383 -27.14 14.99 -6.43
N LEU A 384 -25.84 14.99 -6.13
CA LEU A 384 -25.28 14.15 -5.08
C LEU A 384 -25.56 14.71 -3.67
N PRO A 385 -25.81 13.85 -2.68
CA PRO A 385 -26.13 14.27 -1.32
C PRO A 385 -24.95 14.99 -0.66
N LYS A 386 -25.22 16.13 -0.01
CA LYS A 386 -24.20 16.89 0.73
C LYS A 386 -24.15 16.41 2.19
N PRO A 387 -23.01 15.92 2.69
CA PRO A 387 -22.85 15.55 4.10
C PRO A 387 -23.00 16.78 5.01
N ARG A 388 -23.51 16.57 6.22
CA ARG A 388 -23.50 17.62 7.24
C ARG A 388 -22.07 17.90 7.67
N PHE A 389 -21.75 19.17 7.89
CA PHE A 389 -20.40 19.56 8.34
C PHE A 389 -20.04 18.94 9.69
N LEU A 390 -21.00 18.83 10.61
CA LEU A 390 -20.86 18.16 11.90
C LEU A 390 -21.96 17.11 12.04
N TYR A 391 -21.61 15.90 12.46
CA TYR A 391 -22.56 14.81 12.65
C TYR A 391 -22.10 13.82 13.72
N PHE A 392 -23.06 13.12 14.34
CA PHE A 392 -22.76 12.02 15.26
C PHE A 392 -22.21 10.81 14.52
N LYS A 393 -21.19 10.17 15.09
CA LYS A 393 -20.48 9.06 14.46
C LYS A 393 -21.32 7.80 14.31
N ASP A 394 -22.26 7.56 15.21
CA ASP A 394 -23.24 6.47 15.12
C ASP A 394 -24.01 6.50 13.78
N ARG A 395 -24.22 7.70 13.23
CA ARG A 395 -24.83 7.85 11.91
C ARG A 395 -24.00 7.23 10.81
N LYS A 396 -22.70 6.95 10.95
CA LYS A 396 -21.91 6.19 9.94
C LYS A 396 -22.43 4.77 9.73
N TYR A 397 -23.13 4.19 10.70
CA TYR A 397 -23.60 2.80 10.65
C TYR A 397 -25.05 2.63 10.15
N LEU A 398 -25.81 3.72 10.01
CA LEU A 398 -27.18 3.68 9.50
C LEU A 398 -27.24 3.39 7.99
N ALA A 399 -27.68 2.23 7.54
CA ALA A 399 -27.89 2.00 6.11
C ALA A 399 -29.06 2.85 5.60
N ASP A 400 -28.79 3.86 4.77
CA ASP A 400 -29.80 4.74 4.17
C ASP A 400 -29.51 5.04 2.69
N ASP A 401 -30.53 5.52 1.98
CA ASP A 401 -30.45 5.79 0.53
C ASP A 401 -29.36 6.81 0.18
N ASN A 402 -29.13 7.81 1.05
CA ASN A 402 -28.08 8.79 0.80
C ASN A 402 -26.71 8.11 0.80
N LYS A 403 -26.45 7.19 1.72
CA LYS A 403 -25.19 6.45 1.75
C LYS A 403 -25.03 5.52 0.56
N ALA A 404 -26.10 4.88 0.11
CA ALA A 404 -26.06 4.09 -1.11
C ALA A 404 -25.67 4.96 -2.31
N VAL A 405 -26.25 6.16 -2.45
CA VAL A 405 -25.90 7.13 -3.49
C VAL A 405 -24.46 7.63 -3.32
N MET A 406 -24.01 7.90 -2.10
CA MET A 406 -22.63 8.32 -1.81
C MET A 406 -21.62 7.25 -2.22
N ALA A 407 -21.85 5.99 -1.84
CA ALA A 407 -20.99 4.87 -2.21
C ALA A 407 -20.98 4.64 -3.72
N ALA A 408 -22.14 4.67 -4.39
CA ALA A 408 -22.20 4.55 -5.84
C ALA A 408 -21.47 5.72 -6.55
N ALA A 409 -21.54 6.92 -5.99
CA ALA A 409 -20.80 8.07 -6.50
C ALA A 409 -19.28 7.88 -6.33
N CYS A 410 -18.84 7.29 -5.21
CA CYS A 410 -17.46 6.89 -5.02
C CYS A 410 -16.99 5.99 -6.15
N SER A 411 -17.65 4.85 -6.37
CA SER A 411 -17.27 3.89 -7.41
C SER A 411 -17.35 4.42 -8.85
N LYS A 412 -18.19 5.43 -9.08
CA LYS A 412 -18.42 6.00 -10.42
C LYS A 412 -17.39 7.06 -10.79
N TYR A 413 -16.98 7.89 -9.83
CA TYR A 413 -16.21 9.11 -10.09
C TYR A 413 -14.77 9.06 -9.57
N MET A 414 -14.43 8.06 -8.75
CA MET A 414 -13.07 7.74 -8.34
C MET A 414 -12.58 6.50 -9.07
#